data_AF-A0A177MKU9-F1
#
_entry.id   AF-A0A177MKU9-F1
#
_cell.length_a   1.000
_cell.length_b   1.000
_cell.length_c   1.000
_cell.angle_alpha   90.00
_cell.angle_beta   90.00
_cell.angle_gamma   90.00
#
_symmetry.space_group_name_H-M   'P 1'
#
loop_
_entity.id
_entity.type
_entity.pdbx_description
1 polymer ?
#
loop_
_entity_poly.entity_id
_entity_poly.type
_entity_poly.pdbx_seq_one_letter_code
_entity_poly.pdbx_strand_id
1 'polypeptide(L)'
;MTVINRHLTVEGMHCPGCEDTIRQALADLPGVITVEVSYARATVDVQFDDKLADEAAVCQAIRAKGYGVELTPRPASGKLKALLIFLLLLLVVGGVAFWGKSLMPGVMQQITPHMDQAVLLGIGFLTGFHCIGMCGGFVVGYTDPAKPKSRQLLAHLSYAFGKTLSYSTLGAGFGLLGASIAITPQIRGGLALAASLFLLLYGLKMLNFFAVLRSFTLRMPKAVNRQLADEMRKPRSALRTGLLTGFLLGCGPLQAMYVMAAGSGDPVQGALILFWFGLGTLAPLLGFGFFASLLSPVFMRQLVKVSAILVIAMGVMMAQRGLKIVQAGQMPAAMPAHTQPVQ
;
A
#
# COMPACT_ATOMS: atom_id res chain seq x y z
N MET A 1 -22.00 26.36 26.95
CA MET A 1 -21.39 25.58 25.87
C MET A 1 -21.89 24.18 26.09
N THR A 2 -22.63 23.64 25.13
CA THR A 2 -23.10 22.26 25.22
C THR A 2 -22.30 21.46 24.20
N VAL A 3 -21.55 20.48 24.68
CA VAL A 3 -20.85 19.56 23.78
C VAL A 3 -21.88 18.56 23.27
N ILE A 4 -22.12 18.59 21.96
CA ILE A 4 -23.02 17.65 21.30
C ILE A 4 -22.21 16.49 20.75
N ASN A 5 -22.64 15.27 21.10
CA ASN A 5 -22.11 14.04 20.53
C ASN A 5 -23.03 13.55 19.41
N ARG A 6 -22.47 13.25 18.24
CA ARG A 6 -23.20 12.66 17.12
C ARG A 6 -22.49 11.43 16.57
N HIS A 7 -23.30 10.39 16.35
CA HIS A 7 -22.92 9.18 15.66
C HIS A 7 -23.58 9.19 14.28
N LEU A 8 -22.76 9.23 13.23
CA LEU A 8 -23.20 9.37 11.84
C LEU A 8 -22.78 8.15 11.04
N THR A 9 -23.66 7.66 10.16
CA THR A 9 -23.30 6.64 9.18
C THR A 9 -22.91 7.33 7.87
N VAL A 10 -21.75 6.97 7.32
CA VAL A 10 -21.19 7.63 6.13
C VAL A 10 -21.07 6.64 4.96
N GLU A 11 -21.79 6.92 3.89
CA GLU A 11 -21.72 6.19 2.62
C GLU A 11 -20.56 6.69 1.75
N GLY A 12 -19.98 5.81 0.92
CA GLY A 12 -18.81 6.13 0.09
C GLY A 12 -17.46 5.94 0.78
N MET A 13 -17.43 5.60 2.08
CA MET A 13 -16.17 5.32 2.79
C MET A 13 -15.65 3.93 2.43
N HIS A 14 -14.50 3.86 1.74
CA HIS A 14 -14.03 2.62 1.08
C HIS A 14 -12.64 2.16 1.53
N CYS A 15 -11.81 3.05 2.04
CA CYS A 15 -10.45 2.75 2.43
C CYS A 15 -9.99 3.61 3.63
N PRO A 16 -8.85 3.29 4.27
CA PRO A 16 -8.25 4.15 5.28
C PRO A 16 -8.03 5.61 4.81
N GLY A 17 -7.75 5.83 3.53
CA GLY A 17 -7.62 7.19 2.99
C GLY A 17 -8.94 7.99 2.99
N CYS A 18 -10.09 7.33 2.88
CA CYS A 18 -11.39 7.97 3.08
C CYS A 18 -11.58 8.42 4.54
N GLU A 19 -11.12 7.60 5.49
CA GLU A 19 -11.16 7.92 6.92
C GLU A 19 -10.35 9.18 7.22
N ASP A 20 -9.13 9.27 6.68
CA ASP A 20 -8.26 10.43 6.89
C ASP A 20 -8.81 11.70 6.21
N THR A 21 -9.37 11.57 5.00
CA THR A 21 -10.02 12.70 4.30
C THR A 21 -11.18 13.28 5.10
N ILE A 22 -12.05 12.43 5.64
CA ILE A 22 -13.20 12.86 6.44
C ILE A 22 -12.74 13.41 7.79
N ARG A 23 -11.78 12.75 8.44
CA ARG A 23 -11.19 13.22 9.70
C ARG A 23 -10.60 14.62 9.55
N GLN A 24 -9.86 14.89 8.48
CA GLN A 24 -9.31 16.22 8.20
C GLN A 24 -10.41 17.24 7.93
N ALA A 25 -11.41 16.90 7.10
CA ALA A 25 -12.53 17.80 6.80
C ALA A 25 -13.30 18.24 8.05
N LEU A 26 -13.49 17.32 9.01
CA LEU A 26 -14.16 17.61 10.27
C LEU A 26 -13.24 18.30 11.28
N ALA A 27 -11.95 18.00 11.29
CA ALA A 27 -10.99 18.69 12.16
C ALA A 27 -10.77 20.16 11.79
N ASP A 28 -11.02 20.53 10.52
CA ASP A 28 -10.93 21.90 10.02
C ASP A 28 -12.16 22.76 10.36
N LEU A 29 -13.27 22.16 10.82
CA LEU A 29 -14.49 22.88 11.18
C LEU A 29 -14.34 23.63 12.53
N PRO A 30 -14.73 24.92 12.61
CA PRO A 30 -14.78 25.64 13.87
C PRO A 30 -15.72 24.94 14.86
N GLY A 31 -15.31 24.79 16.13
CA GLY A 31 -16.15 24.18 17.16
C GLY A 31 -16.04 22.66 17.30
N VAL A 32 -15.33 21.96 16.41
CA VAL A 32 -15.11 20.51 16.55
C VAL A 32 -14.02 20.21 17.59
N ILE A 33 -14.35 19.35 18.56
CA ILE A 33 -13.49 19.02 19.71
C ILE A 33 -12.78 17.69 19.47
N THR A 34 -13.52 16.64 19.12
CA THR A 34 -12.98 15.31 18.79
C THR A 34 -13.69 14.70 17.59
N VAL A 35 -12.94 13.92 16.82
CA VAL A 35 -13.43 13.20 15.64
C VAL A 35 -12.81 11.80 15.62
N GLU A 36 -13.64 10.77 15.71
CA GLU A 36 -13.28 9.41 15.36
C GLU A 36 -14.02 8.98 14.11
N VAL A 37 -13.26 8.58 13.09
CA VAL A 37 -13.80 8.06 11.83
C VAL A 37 -13.36 6.62 11.71
N SER A 38 -14.20 5.75 11.17
CA SER A 38 -13.88 4.32 11.05
C SER A 38 -14.42 3.74 9.73
N TYR A 39 -13.54 3.58 8.73
CA TYR A 39 -13.94 2.99 7.43
C TYR A 39 -14.41 1.54 7.55
N ALA A 40 -13.89 0.80 8.53
CA ALA A 40 -14.30 -0.57 8.81
C ALA A 40 -15.78 -0.68 9.22
N ARG A 41 -16.29 0.36 9.90
CA ARG A 41 -17.68 0.45 10.38
C ARG A 41 -18.56 1.34 9.52
N ALA A 42 -17.97 2.15 8.63
CA ALA A 42 -18.64 3.23 7.90
C ALA A 42 -19.31 4.25 8.85
N THR A 43 -18.68 4.55 9.99
CA THR A 43 -19.21 5.47 11.00
C THR A 43 -18.27 6.63 11.29
N VAL A 44 -18.85 7.75 11.68
CA VAL A 44 -18.17 8.94 12.22
C VAL A 44 -18.79 9.25 13.59
N ASP A 45 -17.94 9.29 14.60
CA ASP A 45 -18.24 9.78 15.94
C ASP A 45 -17.61 11.17 16.08
N VAL A 46 -18.43 12.21 16.23
CA VAL A 46 -17.96 13.61 16.30
C VAL A 46 -18.54 14.33 17.51
N GLN A 47 -17.68 15.10 18.18
CA GLN A 47 -18.04 15.99 19.26
C GLN A 47 -17.79 17.44 18.84
N PHE A 48 -18.79 18.30 18.97
CA PHE A 48 -18.69 19.71 18.60
C PHE A 48 -19.48 20.61 19.56
N ASP A 49 -19.06 21.88 19.64
CA ASP A 49 -19.73 22.93 20.42
C ASP A 49 -20.90 23.53 19.63
N ASP A 50 -22.09 23.48 20.23
CA ASP A 50 -23.36 23.90 19.62
C ASP A 50 -23.42 25.38 19.22
N LYS A 51 -22.52 26.21 19.77
CA LYS A 51 -22.40 27.63 19.43
C LYS A 51 -21.58 27.92 18.18
N LEU A 52 -20.69 27.00 17.79
CA LEU A 52 -19.68 27.22 16.76
C LEU A 52 -19.91 26.37 15.52
N ALA A 53 -20.55 25.20 15.66
CA ALA A 53 -20.97 24.35 14.56
C ALA A 53 -22.32 23.70 14.87
N ASP A 54 -23.11 23.48 13.83
CA ASP A 54 -24.34 22.71 13.88
C ASP A 54 -24.21 21.37 13.14
N GLU A 55 -25.19 20.50 13.36
CA GLU A 55 -25.24 19.18 12.73
C GLU A 55 -25.29 19.27 11.19
N ALA A 56 -25.91 20.33 10.66
CA ALA A 56 -25.97 20.60 9.23
C ALA A 56 -24.58 20.92 8.65
N ALA A 57 -23.77 21.75 9.31
CA ALA A 57 -22.41 22.07 8.90
C ALA A 57 -21.51 20.83 8.91
N VAL A 58 -21.64 19.97 9.92
CA VAL A 58 -20.92 18.69 10.00
C VAL A 58 -21.30 17.79 8.83
N CYS A 59 -22.59 17.59 8.58
CA CYS A 59 -23.06 16.77 7.45
C CYS A 59 -22.64 17.37 6.10
N GLN A 60 -22.68 18.70 5.97
CA GLN A 60 -22.28 19.40 4.75
C GLN A 60 -20.78 19.27 4.48
N ALA A 61 -19.93 19.34 5.50
CA ALA A 61 -18.49 19.15 5.35
C ALA A 61 -18.16 17.73 4.83
N ILE A 62 -18.87 16.71 5.31
CA ILE A 62 -18.72 15.33 4.82
C ILE A 62 -19.22 15.21 3.38
N ARG A 63 -20.40 15.78 3.06
CA ARG A 63 -20.98 15.78 1.71
C ARG A 63 -20.14 16.56 0.69
N ALA A 64 -19.52 17.66 1.10
CA ALA A 64 -18.61 18.45 0.27
C ALA A 64 -17.35 17.66 -0.13
N LYS A 65 -16.99 16.61 0.61
CA LYS A 65 -15.93 15.66 0.24
C LYS A 65 -16.42 14.49 -0.63
N GLY A 66 -17.69 14.50 -1.04
CA GLY A 66 -18.27 13.48 -1.92
C GLY A 66 -18.80 12.24 -1.20
N TYR A 67 -19.00 12.30 0.12
CA TYR A 67 -19.52 11.19 0.92
C TYR A 67 -20.99 11.38 1.28
N GLY A 68 -21.77 10.31 1.27
CA GLY A 68 -23.17 10.33 1.73
C GLY A 68 -23.23 10.28 3.25
N VAL A 69 -24.23 10.94 3.88
CA VAL A 69 -24.42 10.88 5.33
C VAL A 69 -25.87 10.48 5.61
N GLU A 70 -26.04 9.36 6.31
CA GLU A 70 -27.30 8.90 6.86
C GLU A 70 -27.29 9.06 8.40
N LEU A 71 -28.37 9.64 8.92
CA LEU A 71 -28.55 9.89 10.35
C LEU A 71 -29.09 8.66 11.10
N THR A 72 -29.57 7.65 10.38
CA THR A 72 -30.13 6.42 10.93
C THR A 72 -29.24 5.22 10.61
N PRO A 73 -29.00 4.29 11.57
CA PRO A 73 -28.22 3.10 11.30
C PRO A 73 -28.97 2.19 10.31
N ARG A 74 -28.35 1.89 9.16
CA ARG A 74 -28.90 0.92 8.21
C ARG A 74 -28.73 -0.50 8.77
N PRO A 75 -29.78 -1.34 8.81
CA PRO A 75 -29.64 -2.72 9.27
C PRO A 75 -28.61 -3.47 8.42
N ALA A 76 -27.85 -4.38 9.04
CA ALA A 76 -26.74 -5.11 8.42
C ALA A 76 -27.19 -6.15 7.37
N SER A 77 -27.98 -5.76 6.38
CA SER A 77 -28.51 -6.61 5.31
C SER A 77 -27.48 -6.74 4.18
N GLY A 78 -26.42 -7.53 4.41
CA GLY A 78 -25.43 -7.79 3.37
C GLY A 78 -24.30 -8.76 3.73
N LYS A 79 -24.30 -9.34 4.94
CA LYS A 79 -23.20 -10.19 5.43
C LYS A 79 -22.90 -11.38 4.50
N LEU A 80 -23.92 -12.01 3.92
CA LEU A 80 -23.73 -13.14 3.00
C LEU A 80 -23.10 -12.73 1.66
N LYS A 81 -23.58 -11.64 1.03
CA LYS A 81 -22.96 -11.09 -0.20
C LYS A 81 -21.51 -10.67 0.06
N ALA A 82 -21.25 -10.03 1.20
CA ALA A 82 -19.91 -9.64 1.61
C ALA A 82 -18.99 -10.86 1.84
N LEU A 83 -19.50 -11.94 2.43
CA LEU A 83 -18.77 -13.19 2.65
C LEU A 83 -18.46 -13.92 1.34
N LEU A 84 -19.43 -14.01 0.42
CA LEU A 84 -19.23 -14.62 -0.90
C LEU A 84 -18.20 -13.88 -1.74
N ILE A 85 -18.26 -12.53 -1.77
CA ILE A 85 -17.25 -11.70 -2.45
C ILE A 85 -15.86 -11.89 -1.83
N PHE A 86 -15.78 -11.98 -0.50
CA PHE A 86 -14.53 -12.22 0.21
C PHE A 86 -13.93 -13.59 -0.14
N LEU A 87 -14.73 -14.65 -0.09
CA LEU A 87 -14.31 -16.01 -0.44
C LEU A 87 -13.89 -16.11 -1.91
N LEU A 88 -14.61 -15.46 -2.82
CA LEU A 88 -14.26 -15.39 -4.23
C LEU A 88 -12.93 -14.68 -4.45
N LEU A 89 -12.72 -13.50 -3.86
CA LEU A 89 -11.45 -12.76 -3.95
C LEU A 89 -10.29 -13.55 -3.34
N LEU A 90 -10.51 -14.22 -2.21
CA LEU A 90 -9.50 -15.05 -1.57
C LEU A 90 -9.14 -16.26 -2.44
N LEU A 91 -10.13 -16.88 -3.08
CA LEU A 91 -9.94 -18.01 -3.99
C LEU A 91 -9.23 -17.57 -5.28
N VAL A 92 -9.53 -16.39 -5.82
CA VAL A 92 -8.81 -15.82 -6.97
C VAL A 92 -7.35 -15.53 -6.60
N VAL A 93 -7.09 -14.86 -5.47
CA VAL A 93 -5.72 -14.56 -5.04
C VAL A 93 -4.95 -15.83 -4.68
N GLY A 94 -5.57 -16.75 -3.95
CA GLY A 94 -5.01 -18.06 -3.61
C GLY A 94 -4.77 -18.93 -4.84
N GLY A 95 -5.68 -18.90 -5.81
CA GLY A 95 -5.56 -19.56 -7.10
C GLY A 95 -4.41 -19.00 -7.93
N VAL A 96 -4.27 -17.67 -8.02
CA VAL A 96 -3.15 -17.00 -8.70
C VAL A 96 -1.81 -17.33 -8.02
N ALA A 97 -1.75 -17.33 -6.68
CA ALA A 97 -0.54 -17.68 -5.93
C ALA A 97 -0.17 -19.17 -6.08
N PHE A 98 -1.17 -20.06 -6.10
CA PHE A 98 -0.99 -21.49 -6.32
C PHE A 98 -0.57 -21.79 -7.76
N TRP A 99 -1.19 -21.13 -8.74
CA TRP A 99 -0.85 -21.27 -10.16
C TRP A 99 0.56 -20.73 -10.45
N GLY A 100 0.94 -19.61 -9.83
CA GLY A 100 2.31 -19.10 -9.86
C GLY A 100 3.33 -20.01 -9.16
N LYS A 101 2.91 -20.94 -8.28
CA LYS A 101 3.81 -21.96 -7.71
C LYS A 101 3.86 -23.24 -8.55
N SER A 102 2.77 -23.59 -9.22
CA SER A 102 2.61 -24.83 -9.98
C SER A 102 3.05 -24.74 -11.44
N LEU A 103 2.98 -23.56 -12.07
CA LEU A 103 3.39 -23.33 -13.47
C LEU A 103 4.87 -22.90 -13.59
N MET A 104 5.52 -22.59 -12.47
CA MET A 104 6.74 -21.78 -12.42
C MET A 104 8.03 -22.48 -11.91
N PRO A 105 8.23 -23.81 -12.02
CA PRO A 105 9.57 -24.38 -11.84
C PRO A 105 10.58 -23.83 -12.87
N GLY A 106 10.15 -23.52 -14.10
CA GLY A 106 11.02 -23.06 -15.18
C GLY A 106 11.48 -21.60 -15.09
N VAL A 107 10.63 -20.68 -14.64
CA VAL A 107 10.95 -19.24 -14.57
C VAL A 107 11.86 -18.93 -13.38
N MET A 108 11.76 -19.70 -12.28
CA MET A 108 12.61 -19.53 -11.11
C MET A 108 14.07 -19.99 -11.36
N GLN A 109 14.27 -20.90 -12.32
CA GLN A 109 15.62 -21.34 -12.77
C GLN A 109 16.25 -20.41 -13.80
N GLN A 110 15.48 -19.49 -14.39
CA GLN A 110 15.95 -18.45 -15.32
C GLN A 110 16.07 -17.08 -14.65
N ILE A 111 16.37 -17.03 -13.34
CA ILE A 111 16.77 -15.79 -12.66
C ILE A 111 18.24 -15.52 -13.02
N THR A 112 18.49 -15.25 -14.30
CA THR A 112 19.73 -14.71 -14.81
C THR A 112 19.71 -13.18 -14.68
N PRO A 113 20.87 -12.52 -14.57
CA PRO A 113 20.97 -11.05 -14.54
C PRO A 113 20.36 -10.34 -15.76
N HIS A 114 20.06 -11.09 -16.83
CA HIS A 114 19.34 -10.66 -18.02
C HIS A 114 17.95 -11.32 -18.06
N MET A 115 17.06 -10.99 -17.12
CA MET A 115 15.65 -11.36 -17.29
C MET A 115 15.06 -10.64 -18.50
N ASP A 116 14.22 -11.34 -19.26
CA ASP A 116 13.40 -10.71 -20.29
C ASP A 116 12.50 -9.64 -19.65
N GLN A 117 12.46 -8.46 -20.26
CA GLN A 117 11.71 -7.28 -19.80
C GLN A 117 10.24 -7.61 -19.60
N ALA A 118 9.70 -8.54 -20.41
CA ALA A 118 8.34 -9.05 -20.31
C ALA A 118 8.07 -9.74 -18.96
N VAL A 119 9.03 -10.46 -18.40
CA VAL A 119 8.86 -11.15 -17.12
C VAL A 119 8.86 -10.16 -15.96
N LEU A 120 9.76 -9.17 -15.98
CA LEU A 120 9.77 -8.10 -14.98
C LEU A 120 8.46 -7.28 -15.00
N LEU A 121 7.96 -6.98 -16.21
CA LEU A 121 6.67 -6.32 -16.39
C LEU A 121 5.53 -7.19 -15.85
N GLY A 122 5.54 -8.50 -16.13
CA GLY A 122 4.55 -9.45 -15.64
C GLY A 122 4.55 -9.59 -14.11
N ILE A 123 5.73 -9.67 -13.50
CA ILE A 123 5.87 -9.67 -12.03
C ILE A 123 5.36 -8.34 -11.45
N GLY A 124 5.70 -7.21 -12.08
CA GLY A 124 5.19 -5.89 -11.70
C GLY A 124 3.65 -5.82 -11.77
N PHE A 125 3.05 -6.33 -12.84
CA PHE A 125 1.59 -6.38 -13.01
C PHE A 125 0.93 -7.25 -11.94
N LEU A 126 1.42 -8.48 -11.76
CA LEU A 126 0.87 -9.42 -10.80
C LEU A 126 0.97 -8.91 -9.36
N THR A 127 2.08 -8.24 -9.06
CA THR A 127 2.28 -7.65 -7.74
C THR A 127 1.53 -6.32 -7.59
N GLY A 128 1.22 -5.60 -8.66
CA GLY A 128 0.46 -4.35 -8.59
C GLY A 128 -0.91 -4.45 -7.88
N PHE A 129 -1.53 -5.63 -7.82
CA PHE A 129 -2.75 -5.85 -7.03
C PHE A 129 -2.57 -5.59 -5.52
N HIS A 130 -1.38 -5.85 -4.95
CA HIS A 130 -1.10 -5.48 -3.55
C HIS A 130 -0.89 -3.97 -3.40
N CYS A 131 -0.43 -3.29 -4.45
CA CYS A 131 -0.24 -1.84 -4.44
C CYS A 131 -1.58 -1.12 -4.31
N ILE A 132 -2.68 -1.70 -4.78
CA ILE A 132 -4.03 -1.16 -4.55
C ILE A 132 -4.33 -1.06 -3.05
N GLY A 133 -3.93 -2.07 -2.27
CA GLY A 133 -4.12 -2.09 -0.82
C GLY A 133 -3.31 -1.02 -0.08
N MET A 134 -2.01 -0.90 -0.39
CA MET A 134 -1.11 0.01 0.34
C MET A 134 -1.07 1.43 -0.25
N CYS A 135 -1.06 1.56 -1.57
CA CYS A 135 -0.99 2.84 -2.27
C CYS A 135 -2.38 3.46 -2.47
N GLY A 136 -3.47 2.70 -2.37
CA GLY A 136 -4.83 3.18 -2.66
C GLY A 136 -5.27 4.34 -1.79
N GLY A 137 -4.82 4.42 -0.53
CA GLY A 137 -5.11 5.56 0.35
C GLY A 137 -4.52 6.88 -0.17
N PHE A 138 -3.29 6.84 -0.70
CA PHE A 138 -2.67 8.01 -1.32
C PHE A 138 -3.39 8.42 -2.60
N VAL A 139 -3.80 7.43 -3.41
CA VAL A 139 -4.59 7.65 -4.63
C VAL A 139 -5.89 8.39 -4.32
N VAL A 140 -6.64 7.92 -3.33
CA VAL A 140 -7.87 8.60 -2.90
C VAL A 140 -7.59 10.00 -2.32
N GLY A 141 -6.47 10.17 -1.60
CA GLY A 141 -6.12 11.45 -0.97
C GLY A 141 -5.78 12.58 -1.95
N TYR A 142 -5.16 12.29 -3.10
CA TYR A 142 -4.89 13.31 -4.13
C TYR A 142 -5.99 13.42 -5.19
N THR A 143 -6.90 12.44 -5.29
CA THR A 143 -8.00 12.47 -6.25
C THR A 143 -9.14 13.35 -5.75
N ASP A 144 -9.42 14.43 -6.48
CA ASP A 144 -10.55 15.31 -6.22
C ASP A 144 -11.72 14.96 -7.16
N PRO A 145 -12.85 14.43 -6.62
CA PRO A 145 -14.01 14.05 -7.43
C PRO A 145 -14.69 15.25 -8.11
N ALA A 146 -14.46 16.48 -7.64
CA ALA A 146 -15.02 17.69 -8.27
C ALA A 146 -14.25 18.15 -9.52
N LYS A 147 -13.07 17.59 -9.79
CA LYS A 147 -12.25 17.93 -10.97
C LYS A 147 -12.60 17.06 -12.18
N PRO A 148 -12.42 17.58 -13.42
CA PRO A 148 -12.68 16.82 -14.64
C PRO A 148 -11.79 15.57 -14.74
N LYS A 149 -12.32 14.51 -15.38
CA LYS A 149 -11.64 13.21 -15.54
C LYS A 149 -10.24 13.30 -16.16
N SER A 150 -10.00 14.26 -17.06
CA SER A 150 -8.68 14.51 -17.66
C SER A 150 -7.63 14.91 -16.62
N ARG A 151 -8.02 15.76 -15.64
CA ARG A 151 -7.14 16.22 -14.57
C ARG A 151 -6.89 15.12 -13.53
N GLN A 152 -7.86 14.24 -13.31
CA GLN A 152 -7.69 13.05 -12.49
C GLN A 152 -6.73 12.05 -13.14
N LEU A 153 -6.87 11.81 -14.45
CA LEU A 153 -5.93 10.97 -15.21
C LEU A 153 -4.50 11.51 -15.15
N LEU A 154 -4.33 12.84 -15.31
CA LEU A 154 -3.02 13.47 -15.18
C LEU A 154 -2.44 13.32 -13.77
N ALA A 155 -3.27 13.41 -12.72
CA ALA A 155 -2.83 13.17 -11.35
C ALA A 155 -2.36 11.72 -11.17
N HIS A 156 -3.11 10.73 -11.65
CA HIS A 156 -2.71 9.33 -11.60
C HIS A 156 -1.44 9.04 -12.38
N LEU A 157 -1.29 9.60 -13.58
CA LEU A 157 -0.07 9.46 -14.39
C LEU A 157 1.13 10.14 -13.73
N SER A 158 0.95 11.31 -13.13
CA SER A 158 2.05 12.00 -12.43
C SER A 158 2.49 11.26 -11.16
N TYR A 159 1.55 10.67 -10.41
CA TYR A 159 1.85 9.79 -9.28
C TYR A 159 2.60 8.53 -9.72
N ALA A 160 2.09 7.87 -10.77
CA ALA A 160 2.70 6.70 -11.40
C ALA A 160 4.13 7.00 -11.86
N PHE A 161 4.32 8.11 -12.55
CA PHE A 161 5.62 8.56 -13.02
C PHE A 161 6.59 8.81 -11.86
N GLY A 162 6.17 9.53 -10.82
CA GLY A 162 7.00 9.76 -9.62
C GLY A 162 7.41 8.46 -8.92
N LYS A 163 6.50 7.48 -8.85
CA LYS A 163 6.75 6.17 -8.25
C LYS A 163 7.78 5.37 -9.06
N THR A 164 7.58 5.25 -10.38
CA THR A 164 8.52 4.53 -11.27
C THR A 164 9.89 5.20 -11.27
N LEU A 165 9.95 6.53 -11.30
CA LEU A 165 11.21 7.27 -11.22
C LEU A 165 11.95 7.01 -9.90
N SER A 166 11.24 6.93 -8.79
CA SER A 166 11.83 6.59 -7.48
C SER A 166 12.36 5.15 -7.46
N TYR A 167 11.65 4.22 -8.08
CA TYR A 167 12.11 2.84 -8.19
C TYR A 167 13.35 2.73 -9.06
N SER A 168 13.38 3.38 -10.22
CA SER A 168 14.56 3.38 -11.09
C SER A 168 15.78 4.02 -10.43
N THR A 169 15.61 5.13 -9.71
CA THR A 169 16.71 5.79 -8.99
C THR A 169 17.24 4.93 -7.84
N LEU A 170 16.35 4.29 -7.06
CA LEU A 170 16.77 3.31 -6.05
C LEU A 170 17.45 2.08 -6.68
N GLY A 171 16.95 1.60 -7.82
CA GLY A 171 17.53 0.49 -8.57
C GLY A 171 18.96 0.80 -9.03
N ALA A 172 19.18 2.00 -9.56
CA ALA A 172 20.52 2.47 -9.90
C ALA A 172 21.45 2.51 -8.68
N GLY A 173 20.94 3.01 -7.55
CA GLY A 173 21.66 3.03 -6.29
C GLY A 173 22.05 1.63 -5.81
N PHE A 174 21.12 0.68 -5.80
CA PHE A 174 21.41 -0.70 -5.42
C PHE A 174 22.33 -1.41 -6.41
N GLY A 175 22.23 -1.12 -7.71
CA GLY A 175 23.17 -1.63 -8.72
C GLY A 175 24.59 -1.12 -8.51
N LEU A 176 24.76 0.18 -8.20
CA LEU A 176 26.05 0.77 -7.86
C LEU A 176 26.61 0.21 -6.54
N LEU A 177 25.76 0.05 -5.52
CA LEU A 177 26.15 -0.57 -4.26
C LEU A 177 26.55 -2.04 -4.45
N GLY A 178 25.88 -2.75 -5.36
CA GLY A 178 26.24 -4.11 -5.76
C GLY A 178 27.61 -4.22 -6.42
N ALA A 179 28.04 -3.18 -7.14
CA ALA A 179 29.37 -3.10 -7.76
C ALA A 179 30.50 -2.89 -6.73
N SER A 180 30.20 -2.23 -5.60
CA SER A 180 31.20 -1.74 -4.64
C SER A 180 31.18 -2.48 -3.29
N ILE A 181 30.07 -3.12 -2.94
CA ILE A 181 29.87 -3.77 -1.64
C ILE A 181 29.40 -5.20 -1.88
N ALA A 182 30.21 -6.17 -1.46
CA ALA A 182 29.76 -7.55 -1.31
C ALA A 182 28.69 -7.59 -0.20
N ILE A 183 27.41 -7.53 -0.58
CA ILE A 183 26.32 -7.55 0.39
C ILE A 183 26.32 -8.93 1.07
N THR A 184 26.81 -8.97 2.31
CA THR A 184 26.93 -10.21 3.06
C THR A 184 25.55 -10.83 3.30
N PRO A 185 25.44 -12.17 3.38
CA PRO A 185 24.18 -12.84 3.69
C PRO A 185 23.52 -12.28 4.96
N GLN A 186 24.30 -11.94 5.97
CA GLN A 186 23.82 -11.40 7.24
C GLN A 186 23.12 -10.04 7.06
N ILE A 187 23.68 -9.12 6.26
CA ILE A 187 23.06 -7.81 5.97
C ILE A 187 21.78 -7.99 5.15
N ARG A 188 21.80 -8.85 4.12
CA ARG A 188 20.60 -9.16 3.31
C ARG A 188 19.48 -9.75 4.16
N GLY A 189 19.82 -10.71 5.01
CA GLY A 189 18.88 -11.36 5.91
C GLY A 189 18.32 -10.38 6.96
N GLY A 190 19.18 -9.55 7.56
CA GLY A 190 18.78 -8.52 8.52
C GLY A 190 17.82 -7.48 7.93
N LEU A 191 18.11 -6.97 6.72
CA LEU A 191 17.23 -6.02 6.03
C LEU A 191 15.88 -6.65 5.66
N ALA A 192 15.88 -7.90 5.19
CA ALA A 192 14.65 -8.65 4.90
C ALA A 192 13.80 -8.88 6.16
N LEU A 193 14.43 -9.17 7.30
CA LEU A 193 13.73 -9.33 8.58
C LEU A 193 13.14 -8.01 9.08
N ALA A 194 13.90 -6.92 9.06
CA ALA A 194 13.42 -5.60 9.45
C ALA A 194 12.22 -5.16 8.61
N ALA A 195 12.30 -5.34 7.29
CA ALA A 195 11.20 -4.99 6.40
C ALA A 195 10.00 -5.95 6.52
N SER A 196 10.24 -7.24 6.83
CA SER A 196 9.15 -8.19 7.12
C SER A 196 8.37 -7.82 8.38
N LEU A 197 9.05 -7.34 9.43
CA LEU A 197 8.41 -6.86 10.65
C LEU A 197 7.51 -5.65 10.35
N PHE A 198 8.02 -4.69 9.57
CA PHE A 198 7.24 -3.53 9.13
C PHE A 198 5.97 -3.95 8.34
N LEU A 199 6.10 -4.86 7.37
CA LEU A 199 4.98 -5.37 6.57
C LEU A 199 3.93 -6.10 7.42
N LEU A 200 4.38 -6.91 8.39
CA LEU A 200 3.48 -7.59 9.32
C LEU A 200 2.69 -6.60 10.18
N LEU A 201 3.37 -5.60 10.76
CA LEU A 201 2.73 -4.55 11.56
C LEU A 201 1.76 -3.71 10.71
N TYR A 202 2.16 -3.32 9.50
CA TYR A 202 1.31 -2.57 8.57
C TYR A 202 0.07 -3.37 8.15
N GLY A 203 0.25 -4.65 7.79
CA GLY A 203 -0.84 -5.55 7.44
C GLY A 203 -1.81 -5.79 8.60
N LEU A 204 -1.30 -5.97 9.83
CA LEU A 204 -2.14 -6.09 11.04
C LEU A 204 -2.92 -4.81 11.33
N LYS A 205 -2.28 -3.64 11.15
CA LYS A 205 -2.93 -2.33 11.27
C LYS A 205 -4.06 -2.19 10.25
N MET A 206 -3.83 -2.61 9.01
CA MET A 206 -4.81 -2.57 7.92
C MET A 206 -5.99 -3.54 8.15
N LEU A 207 -5.78 -4.65 8.85
CA LEU A 207 -6.84 -5.57 9.27
C LEU A 207 -7.69 -5.04 10.44
N ASN A 208 -7.22 -3.96 11.10
CA ASN A 208 -7.89 -3.32 12.25
C ASN A 208 -8.33 -4.33 13.33
N PHE A 209 -7.53 -5.39 13.53
CA PHE A 209 -7.86 -6.51 14.43
C PHE A 209 -7.69 -6.14 15.92
N PHE A 210 -6.77 -5.21 16.24
CA PHE A 210 -6.54 -4.72 17.59
C PHE A 210 -6.91 -3.23 17.72
N ALA A 211 -7.85 -2.91 18.61
CA ALA A 211 -8.20 -1.52 18.96
C ALA A 211 -7.00 -0.73 19.52
N VAL A 212 -6.05 -1.41 20.17
CA VAL A 212 -4.81 -0.81 20.71
C VAL A 212 -3.93 -0.23 19.60
N LEU A 213 -3.85 -0.87 18.43
CA LEU A 213 -3.08 -0.39 17.27
C LEU A 213 -3.74 0.83 16.57
N ARG A 214 -5.02 1.12 16.86
CA ARG A 214 -5.71 2.33 16.39
C ARG A 214 -5.24 3.59 17.12
N SER A 215 -4.86 3.46 18.39
CA SER A 215 -4.41 4.59 19.23
C SER A 215 -3.02 5.11 18.85
N PHE A 216 -2.20 4.29 18.19
CA PHE A 216 -0.88 4.68 17.69
C PHE A 216 -1.00 5.46 16.37
N THR A 217 -1.73 6.57 16.42
CA THR A 217 -1.61 7.63 15.42
C THR A 217 -0.65 8.65 16.00
N LEU A 218 0.56 8.74 15.43
CA LEU A 218 1.49 9.80 15.77
C LEU A 218 0.80 11.11 15.34
N ARG A 219 0.15 11.79 16.30
CA ARG A 219 -0.53 13.06 16.08
C ARG A 219 0.52 14.06 15.62
N MET A 220 0.56 14.34 14.32
CA MET A 220 1.31 15.46 13.78
C MET A 220 0.77 16.74 14.43
N PRO A 221 1.63 17.68 14.85
CA PRO A 221 1.20 18.99 15.34
C PRO A 221 0.27 19.66 14.32
N LYS A 222 -0.81 20.31 14.79
CA LYS A 222 -1.87 20.89 13.92
C LYS A 222 -1.32 21.79 12.82
N ALA A 223 -0.21 22.52 13.07
CA ALA A 223 0.44 23.36 12.07
C ALA A 223 1.06 22.57 10.90
N VAL A 224 1.73 21.47 11.20
CA VAL A 224 2.34 20.58 10.19
C VAL A 224 1.26 19.86 9.38
N ASN A 225 0.19 19.42 10.05
CA ASN A 225 -0.91 18.74 9.39
C ASN A 225 -1.68 19.68 8.43
N ARG A 226 -1.88 20.95 8.81
CA ARG A 226 -2.57 21.95 7.98
C ARG A 226 -1.72 22.37 6.77
N GLN A 227 -0.42 22.59 6.98
CA GLN A 227 0.52 22.84 5.88
C GLN A 227 0.57 21.66 4.92
N LEU A 228 0.69 20.43 5.42
CA LEU A 228 0.77 19.24 4.59
C LEU A 228 -0.55 19.00 3.81
N ALA A 229 -1.71 19.24 4.43
CA ALA A 229 -3.01 19.14 3.78
C ALA A 229 -3.19 20.17 2.65
N ASP A 230 -2.80 21.44 2.87
CA ASP A 230 -2.81 22.47 1.81
C ASP A 230 -1.81 22.17 0.69
N GLU A 231 -0.66 21.59 1.05
CA GLU A 231 0.38 21.19 0.11
C GLU A 231 -0.04 19.96 -0.74
N MET A 232 -0.85 19.07 -0.16
CA MET A 232 -1.48 17.92 -0.82
C MET A 232 -2.60 18.31 -1.80
N ARG A 233 -3.21 19.48 -1.67
CA ARG A 233 -4.24 20.00 -2.61
C ARG A 233 -3.67 20.58 -3.89
N LYS A 234 -2.36 20.87 -3.96
CA LYS A 234 -1.70 21.42 -5.15
C LYS A 234 -1.53 20.34 -6.23
N PRO A 235 -1.63 20.65 -7.54
CA PRO A 235 -1.43 19.65 -8.61
C PRO A 235 -0.03 18.99 -8.63
N ARG A 236 0.98 19.62 -8.01
CA ARG A 236 2.31 19.01 -7.76
C ARG A 236 2.32 18.01 -6.58
N SER A 237 1.21 17.80 -5.90
CA SER A 237 1.10 16.84 -4.80
C SER A 237 1.16 15.40 -5.30
N ALA A 238 0.49 15.06 -6.40
CA ALA A 238 0.47 13.69 -6.92
C ALA A 238 1.88 13.18 -7.29
N LEU A 239 2.68 14.01 -7.96
CA LEU A 239 4.08 13.70 -8.27
C LEU A 239 4.95 13.59 -7.01
N ARG A 240 4.82 14.53 -6.06
CA ARG A 240 5.57 14.48 -4.78
C ARG A 240 5.20 13.27 -3.95
N THR A 241 3.91 12.94 -3.87
CA THR A 241 3.42 11.73 -3.21
C THR A 241 3.93 10.50 -3.91
N GLY A 242 3.98 10.47 -5.25
CA GLY A 242 4.58 9.38 -6.01
C GLY A 242 6.07 9.18 -5.69
N LEU A 243 6.83 10.29 -5.64
CA LEU A 243 8.25 10.29 -5.30
C LEU A 243 8.51 9.80 -3.87
N LEU A 244 7.81 10.39 -2.91
CA LEU A 244 7.96 10.05 -1.49
C LEU A 244 7.52 8.62 -1.20
N THR A 245 6.37 8.20 -1.72
CA THR A 245 5.87 6.83 -1.55
C THR A 245 6.80 5.83 -2.23
N GLY A 246 7.32 6.13 -3.41
CA GLY A 246 8.27 5.28 -4.10
C GLY A 246 9.60 5.11 -3.35
N PHE A 247 10.07 6.18 -2.68
CA PHE A 247 11.31 6.13 -1.91
C PHE A 247 11.15 5.49 -0.52
N LEU A 248 10.01 5.73 0.13
CA LEU A 248 9.78 5.35 1.53
C LEU A 248 9.07 4.00 1.70
N LEU A 249 8.21 3.59 0.77
CA LEU A 249 7.49 2.32 0.89
C LEU A 249 8.26 1.17 0.23
N GLY A 250 9.07 0.49 1.03
CA GLY A 250 9.60 -0.83 0.71
C GLY A 250 8.50 -1.90 0.83
N CYS A 251 8.10 -2.51 -0.28
CA CYS A 251 7.26 -3.71 -0.27
C CYS A 251 8.08 -4.97 -0.60
N GLY A 252 7.55 -6.14 -0.28
CA GLY A 252 8.30 -7.39 -0.41
C GLY A 252 8.82 -7.71 -1.81
N PRO A 253 8.03 -7.53 -2.88
CA PRO A 253 8.51 -7.73 -4.24
C PRO A 253 9.59 -6.73 -4.62
N LEU A 254 9.45 -5.48 -4.16
CA LEU A 254 10.43 -4.43 -4.41
C LEU A 254 11.79 -4.76 -3.75
N GLN A 255 11.80 -5.39 -2.58
CA GLN A 255 13.05 -5.89 -1.97
C GLN A 255 13.71 -7.00 -2.79
N ALA A 256 12.94 -7.92 -3.36
CA ALA A 256 13.49 -8.93 -4.27
C ALA A 256 14.12 -8.28 -5.51
N MET A 257 13.50 -7.22 -6.03
CA MET A 257 14.05 -6.43 -7.13
C MET A 257 15.31 -5.64 -6.71
N TYR A 258 15.39 -5.10 -5.49
CA TYR A 258 16.61 -4.45 -4.99
C TYR A 258 17.79 -5.42 -4.89
N VAL A 259 17.54 -6.65 -4.43
CA VAL A 259 18.57 -7.69 -4.38
C VAL A 259 19.00 -8.09 -5.79
N MET A 260 18.06 -8.20 -6.73
CA MET A 260 18.35 -8.47 -8.13
C MET A 260 19.15 -7.34 -8.79
N ALA A 261 18.78 -6.09 -8.54
CA ALA A 261 19.52 -4.89 -8.99
C ALA A 261 20.92 -4.85 -8.38
N ALA A 262 21.09 -5.15 -7.10
CA ALA A 262 22.42 -5.28 -6.51
C ALA A 262 23.21 -6.46 -7.09
N GLY A 263 22.54 -7.54 -7.47
CA GLY A 263 23.15 -8.69 -8.14
C GLY A 263 23.64 -8.39 -9.56
N SER A 264 23.10 -7.36 -10.24
CA SER A 264 23.56 -6.98 -11.58
C SER A 264 24.91 -6.27 -11.57
N GLY A 265 25.32 -5.69 -10.43
CA GLY A 265 26.61 -4.99 -10.27
C GLY A 265 26.79 -3.78 -11.19
N ASP A 266 25.75 -3.36 -11.90
CA ASP A 266 25.75 -2.25 -12.84
C ASP A 266 24.54 -1.33 -12.53
N PRO A 267 24.77 -0.02 -12.33
CA PRO A 267 23.70 0.92 -12.02
C PRO A 267 22.66 1.06 -13.13
N VAL A 268 23.04 0.92 -14.41
CA VAL A 268 22.09 1.04 -15.52
C VAL A 268 21.15 -0.16 -15.54
N GLN A 269 21.69 -1.37 -15.41
CA GLN A 269 20.88 -2.58 -15.30
C GLN A 269 19.98 -2.56 -14.05
N GLY A 270 20.51 -2.11 -12.90
CA GLY A 270 19.72 -1.95 -11.69
C GLY A 270 18.54 -0.98 -11.87
N ALA A 271 18.76 0.13 -12.57
CA ALA A 271 17.71 1.09 -12.91
C ALA A 271 16.64 0.48 -13.84
N LEU A 272 17.07 -0.26 -14.87
CA LEU A 272 16.19 -0.91 -15.84
C LEU A 272 15.32 -1.99 -15.21
N ILE A 273 15.87 -2.81 -14.31
CA ILE A 273 15.11 -3.85 -13.59
C ILE A 273 13.92 -3.23 -12.87
N LEU A 274 14.18 -2.17 -12.09
CA LEU A 274 13.14 -1.49 -11.32
C LEU A 274 12.24 -0.59 -12.16
N PHE A 275 12.73 -0.08 -13.29
CA PHE A 275 11.92 0.65 -14.26
C PHE A 275 10.81 -0.24 -14.84
N TRP A 276 11.17 -1.40 -15.38
CA TRP A 276 10.21 -2.33 -15.98
C TRP A 276 9.25 -2.91 -14.94
N PHE A 277 9.78 -3.25 -13.76
CA PHE A 277 8.94 -3.63 -12.63
C PHE A 277 7.93 -2.52 -12.26
N GLY A 278 8.40 -1.29 -12.11
CA GLY A 278 7.56 -0.12 -11.81
C GLY A 278 6.49 0.11 -12.87
N LEU A 279 6.86 0.02 -14.15
CA LEU A 279 5.95 0.13 -15.29
C LEU A 279 4.84 -0.94 -15.23
N GLY A 280 5.18 -2.17 -14.86
CA GLY A 280 4.21 -3.25 -14.68
C GLY A 280 3.18 -2.95 -13.60
N THR A 281 3.60 -2.30 -12.49
CA THR A 281 2.67 -1.91 -11.41
C THR A 281 1.70 -0.79 -11.81
N LEU A 282 1.95 -0.07 -12.91
CA LEU A 282 1.10 1.03 -13.34
C LEU A 282 -0.25 0.57 -13.86
N ALA A 283 -0.30 -0.54 -14.62
CA ALA A 283 -1.53 -1.04 -15.21
C ALA A 283 -2.60 -1.37 -14.14
N PRO A 284 -2.28 -2.12 -13.06
CA PRO A 284 -3.23 -2.35 -11.97
C PRO A 284 -3.61 -1.07 -11.22
N LEU A 285 -2.69 -0.12 -11.05
CA LEU A 285 -2.93 1.10 -10.28
C LEU A 285 -3.81 2.11 -11.05
N LEU A 286 -3.57 2.28 -12.34
CA LEU A 286 -4.41 3.09 -13.24
C LEU A 286 -5.78 2.44 -13.44
N GLY A 287 -5.82 1.12 -13.63
CA GLY A 287 -7.06 0.35 -13.69
C GLY A 287 -7.87 0.56 -12.42
N PHE A 288 -7.24 0.41 -11.25
CA PHE A 288 -7.92 0.69 -9.98
C PHE A 288 -8.40 2.13 -9.88
N GLY A 289 -7.61 3.14 -10.24
CA GLY A 289 -8.04 4.54 -10.20
C GLY A 289 -9.28 4.83 -11.04
N PHE A 290 -9.37 4.26 -12.24
CA PHE A 290 -10.53 4.42 -13.13
C PHE A 290 -11.75 3.63 -12.65
N PHE A 291 -11.55 2.34 -12.35
CA PHE A 291 -12.63 1.43 -11.96
C PHE A 291 -13.08 1.59 -10.51
N ALA A 292 -12.29 2.23 -9.64
CA ALA A 292 -12.64 2.39 -8.23
C ALA A 292 -13.99 3.05 -8.02
N SER A 293 -14.35 3.99 -8.89
CA SER A 293 -15.65 4.68 -8.88
C SER A 293 -16.84 3.78 -9.26
N LEU A 294 -16.60 2.69 -9.99
CA LEU A 294 -17.60 1.71 -10.43
C LEU A 294 -17.75 0.54 -9.45
N LEU A 295 -16.81 0.40 -8.51
CA LEU A 295 -16.77 -0.68 -7.54
C LEU A 295 -17.69 -0.38 -6.35
N SER A 296 -18.47 -1.38 -5.92
CA SER A 296 -19.36 -1.21 -4.77
C SER A 296 -18.58 -0.98 -3.45
N PRO A 297 -19.16 -0.25 -2.48
CA PRO A 297 -18.55 -0.04 -1.16
C PRO A 297 -18.19 -1.35 -0.44
N VAL A 298 -19.02 -2.38 -0.64
CA VAL A 298 -18.82 -3.71 -0.06
C VAL A 298 -17.61 -4.40 -0.68
N PHE A 299 -17.49 -4.36 -2.01
CA PHE A 299 -16.36 -4.96 -2.72
C PHE A 299 -15.04 -4.29 -2.33
N MET A 300 -15.00 -2.96 -2.25
CA MET A 300 -13.81 -2.22 -1.83
C MET A 300 -13.33 -2.61 -0.43
N ARG A 301 -14.25 -2.72 0.54
CA ARG A 301 -13.89 -3.17 1.90
C ARG A 301 -13.30 -4.58 1.90
N GLN A 302 -13.82 -5.49 1.07
CA GLN A 302 -13.26 -6.84 0.97
C GLN A 302 -11.92 -6.85 0.25
N LEU A 303 -11.74 -6.04 -0.79
CA LEU A 303 -10.47 -5.89 -1.49
C LEU A 303 -9.35 -5.40 -0.55
N VAL A 304 -9.65 -4.43 0.33
CA VAL A 304 -8.73 -3.97 1.37
C VAL A 304 -8.40 -5.10 2.37
N LYS A 305 -9.38 -5.88 2.82
CA LYS A 305 -9.12 -7.01 3.73
C LYS A 305 -8.27 -8.11 3.08
N VAL A 306 -8.56 -8.46 1.84
CA VAL A 306 -7.81 -9.49 1.09
C VAL A 306 -6.39 -9.01 0.82
N SER A 307 -6.19 -7.73 0.44
CA SER A 307 -4.85 -7.17 0.28
C SER A 307 -4.06 -7.11 1.60
N ALA A 308 -4.70 -6.83 2.73
CA ALA A 308 -4.06 -6.90 4.05
C ALA A 308 -3.59 -8.33 4.38
N ILE A 309 -4.41 -9.36 4.13
CA ILE A 309 -4.04 -10.78 4.29
C ILE A 309 -2.86 -11.12 3.37
N LEU A 310 -2.90 -10.66 2.11
CA LEU A 310 -1.82 -10.85 1.16
C LEU A 310 -0.51 -10.21 1.64
N VAL A 311 -0.56 -8.98 2.15
CA VAL A 311 0.61 -8.26 2.71
C VAL A 311 1.19 -9.01 3.92
N ILE A 312 0.33 -9.51 4.82
CA ILE A 312 0.78 -10.33 5.97
C ILE A 312 1.45 -11.62 5.48
N ALA A 313 0.83 -12.33 4.54
CA ALA A 313 1.38 -13.56 3.98
C ALA A 313 2.75 -13.31 3.33
N MET A 314 2.90 -12.21 2.59
CA MET A 314 4.17 -11.79 2.03
C MET A 314 5.20 -11.45 3.11
N GLY A 315 4.80 -10.74 4.17
CA GLY A 315 5.64 -10.50 5.34
C GLY A 315 6.16 -11.80 5.97
N VAL A 316 5.30 -12.80 6.18
CA VAL A 316 5.68 -14.11 6.72
C VAL A 316 6.66 -14.84 5.79
N MET A 317 6.37 -14.89 4.49
CA MET A 317 7.27 -15.53 3.51
C MET A 317 8.65 -14.86 3.48
N MET A 318 8.70 -13.53 3.61
CA MET A 318 9.97 -12.79 3.69
C MET A 318 10.71 -13.02 4.98
N ALA A 319 10.00 -13.07 6.11
CA ALA A 319 10.60 -13.39 7.40
C ALA A 319 11.27 -14.78 7.35
N GLN A 320 10.57 -15.78 6.80
CA GLN A 320 11.10 -17.12 6.61
C GLN A 320 12.35 -17.15 5.71
N ARG A 321 12.34 -16.41 4.59
CA ARG A 321 13.51 -16.30 3.71
C ARG A 321 14.67 -15.58 4.40
N GLY A 322 14.40 -14.45 5.06
CA GLY A 322 15.40 -13.68 5.79
C GLY A 322 16.09 -14.52 6.87
N LEU A 323 15.32 -15.28 7.65
CA LEU A 323 15.85 -16.18 8.67
C LEU A 323 16.80 -17.24 8.08
N LYS A 324 16.41 -17.87 6.96
CA LYS A 324 17.24 -18.84 6.25
C LYS A 324 18.56 -18.22 5.76
N ILE A 325 18.52 -17.00 5.23
CA ILE A 325 19.73 -16.30 4.74
C ILE A 325 20.67 -15.95 5.91
N VAL A 326 20.14 -15.47 7.04
CA VAL A 326 20.96 -15.20 8.24
C VAL A 326 21.59 -16.48 8.77
N GLN A 327 20.82 -17.57 8.86
CA GLN A 327 21.29 -18.87 9.34
C GLN A 327 22.36 -19.47 8.41
N ALA A 328 22.17 -19.39 7.09
CA ALA A 328 23.16 -19.85 6.11
C ALA A 328 24.49 -19.06 6.18
N GLY A 329 24.44 -17.77 6.56
CA GLY A 329 25.64 -16.96 6.78
C GLY A 329 26.36 -17.23 8.11
N GLN A 330 25.77 -18.01 9.03
CA GLN A 330 26.36 -18.37 10.31
C GLN A 330 27.02 -19.77 10.30
N MET A 331 26.77 -20.59 9.27
CA MET A 331 27.47 -21.86 9.12
C MET A 331 28.91 -21.58 8.67
N PRO A 332 29.95 -21.96 9.45
CA PRO A 332 31.32 -21.87 8.98
C PRO A 332 31.46 -22.76 7.74
N ALA A 333 32.25 -22.30 6.76
CA ALA A 333 32.55 -23.04 5.54
C ALA A 333 32.91 -24.49 5.91
N ALA A 334 32.00 -25.43 5.66
CA ALA A 334 32.33 -26.85 5.73
C ALA A 334 33.46 -27.07 4.71
N MET A 335 34.59 -27.57 5.20
CA MET A 335 35.77 -27.92 4.41
C MET A 335 35.35 -28.66 3.13
N PRO A 336 35.99 -28.41 1.97
CA PRO A 336 35.68 -29.15 0.76
C PRO A 336 35.91 -30.64 1.01
N ALA A 337 34.84 -31.42 0.94
CA ALA A 337 34.89 -32.87 0.99
C ALA A 337 35.75 -33.36 -0.18
N HIS A 338 36.70 -34.23 0.16
CA HIS A 338 37.67 -34.86 -0.72
C HIS A 338 37.09 -35.25 -2.10
N THR A 339 37.80 -34.81 -3.14
CA THR A 339 37.85 -35.48 -4.44
C THR A 339 38.06 -36.98 -4.26
N GLN A 340 37.08 -37.81 -4.64
CA GLN A 340 37.33 -39.22 -4.95
C GLN A 340 37.67 -39.35 -6.44
N PRO A 341 38.67 -40.17 -6.80
CA PRO A 341 39.11 -40.30 -8.17
C PRO A 341 38.11 -41.11 -8.99
N VAL A 342 38.00 -40.75 -10.26
CA VAL A 342 37.37 -41.52 -11.33
C VAL A 342 38.09 -42.87 -11.45
N GLN A 343 37.35 -43.96 -11.39
CA GLN A 343 37.66 -45.23 -12.06
C GLN A 343 36.52 -45.54 -13.03
#